data_AF-A0A368EVP2-F1
#
_entry.id   AF-A0A368EVP2-F1
#
_cell.length_a   1.000
_cell.length_b   1.000
_cell.length_c   1.000
_cell.angle_alpha   90.00
_cell.angle_beta   90.00
_cell.angle_gamma   90.00
#
_symmetry.space_group_name_H-M   'P 1'
#
loop_
_entity.id
_entity.type
_entity.pdbx_description
1 polymer ?
#
loop_
_entity_poly.entity_id
_entity_poly.type
_entity_poly.pdbx_seq_one_letter_code
_entity_poly.pdbx_strand_id
1 'polypeptide(L)'
;MSSASSVCSSNDIDCAVLDSRIPPAIRRDVERFSMFISRLRAALDVNTNVPDGESMCVSVHAALEMVSESMRDLFKHSQFKTNQVILPSLQLVQSVKGELP
;
A
#
# COMPACT_ATOMS: atom_id res chain seq x y z
N MET A 1 -46.09 25.32 3.73
CA MET A 1 -45.60 24.12 3.03
C MET A 1 -44.74 23.35 4.03
N SER A 2 -45.00 22.05 4.17
CA SER A 2 -44.53 21.18 5.24
C SER A 2 -43.02 20.88 5.21
N SER A 3 -42.48 20.60 6.40
CA SER A 3 -41.10 20.23 6.71
C SER A 3 -40.60 18.96 6.01
N ALA A 4 -39.31 18.92 5.67
CA ALA A 4 -38.48 17.72 5.75
C ALA A 4 -37.01 18.13 5.98
N SER A 5 -36.56 17.91 7.21
CA SER A 5 -35.15 17.81 7.58
C SER A 5 -34.55 16.55 6.94
N SER A 6 -33.40 16.65 6.27
CA SER A 6 -32.51 15.50 6.12
C SER A 6 -31.14 15.87 6.64
N VAL A 7 -30.91 15.43 7.87
CA VAL A 7 -29.61 15.26 8.49
C VAL A 7 -28.73 14.52 7.48
N CYS A 8 -27.71 15.20 6.93
CA CYS A 8 -26.64 14.50 6.24
C CYS A 8 -25.85 13.80 7.35
N SER A 9 -26.23 12.55 7.62
CA SER A 9 -25.54 11.68 8.57
C SER A 9 -24.10 11.56 8.08
N SER A 10 -23.19 12.27 8.74
CA SER A 10 -21.77 11.95 8.67
C SER A 10 -21.66 10.50 9.10
N ASN A 11 -21.41 9.60 8.16
CA ASN A 11 -21.07 8.23 8.48
C ASN A 11 -19.67 8.26 9.10
N ASP A 12 -19.59 8.66 10.36
CA ASP A 12 -18.48 8.35 11.25
C ASP A 12 -18.55 6.84 11.49
N ILE A 13 -18.14 6.07 10.49
CA ILE A 13 -17.93 4.65 10.63
C ILE A 13 -16.79 4.51 11.61
N ASP A 14 -17.17 4.17 12.84
CA ASP A 14 -16.27 3.91 13.95
C ASP A 14 -15.14 2.99 13.48
N CYS A 15 -13.92 3.53 13.39
CA CYS A 15 -12.76 2.79 12.90
C CYS A 15 -12.55 1.50 13.68
N ALA A 16 -12.95 1.46 14.96
CA ALA A 16 -12.88 0.26 15.80
C ALA A 16 -13.84 -0.86 15.31
N VAL A 17 -15.02 -0.49 14.80
CA VAL A 17 -15.99 -1.44 14.24
C VAL A 17 -15.50 -1.97 12.89
N LEU A 18 -14.90 -1.12 12.05
CA LEU A 18 -14.26 -1.57 10.81
C LEU A 18 -13.12 -2.55 11.10
N ASP A 19 -12.35 -2.29 12.16
CA ASP A 19 -11.21 -3.10 12.54
C ASP A 19 -11.63 -4.55 12.88
N SER A 20 -12.76 -4.74 13.57
CA SER A 20 -13.32 -6.08 13.85
C SER A 20 -13.85 -6.84 12.63
N ARG A 21 -14.14 -6.17 11.50
CA ARG A 21 -14.61 -6.82 10.27
C ARG A 21 -13.48 -7.27 9.35
N ILE A 22 -12.29 -6.69 9.49
CA ILE A 22 -11.16 -7.00 8.62
C ILE A 22 -10.45 -8.24 9.20
N PRO A 23 -10.36 -9.34 8.44
CA PRO A 23 -9.60 -10.52 8.85
C PRO A 23 -8.17 -10.14 9.28
N PRO A 24 -7.65 -10.67 10.40
CA PRO A 24 -6.31 -10.32 10.90
C PRO A 24 -5.20 -10.52 9.87
N ALA A 25 -5.34 -11.51 8.98
CA ALA A 25 -4.38 -11.73 7.89
C ALA A 25 -4.36 -10.56 6.90
N ILE A 26 -5.53 -10.05 6.50
CA ILE A 26 -5.64 -8.89 5.61
C ILE A 26 -5.01 -7.66 6.26
N ARG A 27 -5.32 -7.43 7.55
CA ARG A 27 -4.74 -6.29 8.29
C ARG A 27 -3.22 -6.35 8.31
N ARG A 28 -2.65 -7.49 8.68
CA ARG A 28 -1.21 -7.72 8.71
C ARG A 28 -0.55 -7.47 7.35
N ASP A 29 -1.17 -7.93 6.28
CA ASP A 29 -0.61 -7.80 4.94
C ASP A 29 -0.70 -6.34 4.43
N VAL A 30 -1.76 -5.61 4.80
CA VAL A 30 -1.89 -4.16 4.55
C VAL A 30 -0.85 -3.35 5.34
N GLU A 31 -0.68 -3.65 6.62
CA GLU A 31 0.35 -3.02 7.47
C GLU A 31 1.76 -3.25 6.91
N ARG A 32 2.06 -4.49 6.51
CA ARG A 32 3.33 -4.85 5.87
C ARG A 32 3.55 -4.07 4.56
N PHE A 33 2.54 -4.01 3.69
CA PHE A 33 2.60 -3.23 2.47
C PHE A 33 2.86 -1.74 2.76
N SER A 34 2.15 -1.16 3.72
CA SER A 34 2.31 0.24 4.13
C SER A 34 3.74 0.54 4.64
N MET A 35 4.29 -0.36 5.45
CA MET A 35 5.68 -0.27 5.93
C MET A 35 6.67 -0.27 4.77
N PHE A 36 6.49 -1.14 3.77
CA PHE A 36 7.39 -1.23 2.63
C PHE A 36 7.27 -0.06 1.66
N ILE A 37 6.06 0.49 1.47
CA ILE A 37 5.89 1.75 0.73
C ILE A 37 6.61 2.90 1.45
N SER A 38 6.54 2.96 2.77
CA SER A 38 7.25 3.98 3.56
C SER A 38 8.77 3.86 3.40
N ARG A 39 9.30 2.63 3.37
CA ARG A 39 10.71 2.36 3.06
C ARG A 39 11.09 2.77 1.64
N LEU A 40 10.26 2.47 0.65
CA LEU A 40 10.49 2.90 -0.73
C LEU A 40 10.51 4.42 -0.87
N ARG A 41 9.58 5.11 -0.20
CA ARG A 41 9.56 6.58 -0.17
C ARG A 41 10.84 7.14 0.44
N ALA A 42 11.33 6.56 1.54
CA ALA A 42 12.60 6.95 2.14
C ALA A 42 13.78 6.70 1.19
N ALA A 43 13.83 5.53 0.53
CA ALA A 43 14.90 5.22 -0.42
C ALA A 43 14.91 6.12 -1.67
N LEU A 44 13.75 6.67 -2.05
CA LEU A 44 13.61 7.64 -3.14
C LEU A 44 13.83 9.09 -2.71
N ASP A 45 13.89 9.37 -1.39
CA ASP A 45 14.13 10.72 -0.89
C ASP A 45 15.60 11.09 -1.07
N VAL A 46 15.86 11.98 -2.02
CA VAL A 46 17.21 12.49 -2.36
C VAL A 46 17.90 13.21 -1.21
N ASN A 47 17.17 13.56 -0.14
CA ASN A 47 17.73 14.18 1.06
C ASN A 47 18.15 13.16 2.12
N THR A 48 17.87 11.87 1.91
CA THR A 48 18.32 10.83 2.84
C THR A 48 19.78 10.47 2.58
N ASN A 49 20.59 10.48 3.66
CA ASN A 49 21.96 9.99 3.60
C ASN A 49 21.93 8.48 3.36
N VAL A 50 22.42 8.06 2.20
CA VAL A 50 22.70 6.65 1.94
C VAL A 50 23.90 6.26 2.80
N PRO A 51 23.83 5.16 3.59
CA PRO A 51 24.96 4.69 4.38
C PRO A 51 26.21 4.49 3.52
N ASP A 52 27.39 4.79 4.08
CA ASP A 52 28.67 4.63 3.37
C ASP A 52 28.80 3.22 2.79
N GLY A 53 28.88 3.14 1.45
CA GLY A 53 29.08 1.89 0.71
C GLY A 53 27.83 1.28 0.06
N GLU A 54 26.63 1.78 0.35
CA GLU A 54 25.42 1.42 -0.42
C GLU A 54 25.16 2.45 -1.53
N SER A 55 24.63 1.98 -2.66
CA SER A 55 24.10 2.89 -3.69
C SER A 55 22.61 3.06 -3.50
N MET A 56 22.11 4.27 -3.74
CA MET A 56 20.68 4.57 -3.76
C MET A 56 19.90 3.59 -4.64
N CYS A 57 20.50 3.17 -5.77
CA CYS A 57 19.94 2.15 -6.66
C CYS A 57 19.67 0.84 -5.91
N VAL A 58 20.65 0.30 -5.18
CA VAL A 58 20.49 -0.95 -4.40
C VAL A 58 19.39 -0.80 -3.35
N SER A 59 19.35 0.31 -2.61
CA SER A 59 18.32 0.55 -1.59
C SER A 59 16.91 0.68 -2.20
N VAL A 60 16.77 1.36 -3.34
CA VAL A 60 15.50 1.49 -4.08
C VAL A 60 15.05 0.13 -4.61
N HIS A 61 15.96 -0.67 -5.18
CA HIS A 61 15.65 -2.01 -5.67
C HIS A 61 15.14 -2.94 -4.58
N ALA A 62 15.85 -2.99 -3.45
CA ALA A 62 15.43 -3.81 -2.31
C ALA A 62 14.05 -3.38 -1.79
N ALA A 63 13.80 -2.06 -1.72
CA ALA A 63 12.50 -1.53 -1.32
C ALA A 63 11.39 -1.87 -2.32
N LEU A 64 11.65 -1.74 -3.62
CA LEU A 64 10.71 -2.14 -4.69
C LEU A 64 10.39 -3.64 -4.62
N GLU A 65 11.37 -4.49 -4.33
CA GLU A 65 11.16 -5.92 -4.20
C GLU A 65 10.26 -6.26 -3.00
N MET A 66 10.49 -5.63 -1.85
CA MET A 66 9.62 -5.76 -0.67
C MET A 66 8.19 -5.30 -0.97
N VAL A 67 8.03 -4.15 -1.66
CA VAL A 67 6.71 -3.68 -2.10
C VAL A 67 6.06 -4.69 -3.03
N SER A 68 6.78 -5.20 -4.04
CA SER A 68 6.28 -6.20 -4.97
C SER A 68 5.81 -7.47 -4.25
N GLU A 69 6.56 -7.96 -3.26
CA GLU A 69 6.20 -9.13 -2.46
C GLU A 69 4.95 -8.90 -1.63
N SER A 70 4.88 -7.80 -0.88
CA SER A 70 3.69 -7.48 -0.09
C SER A 70 2.45 -7.22 -0.95
N MET A 71 2.61 -6.69 -2.17
CA MET A 71 1.48 -6.61 -3.11
C MET A 71 1.01 -8.02 -3.50
N ARG A 72 1.90 -8.97 -3.82
CA ARG A 72 1.52 -10.36 -4.11
C ARG A 72 0.76 -10.99 -2.95
N ASP A 73 1.15 -10.70 -1.71
CA ASP A 73 0.41 -11.13 -0.52
C ASP A 73 -0.99 -10.54 -0.46
N LEU A 74 -1.15 -9.24 -0.75
CA LEU A 74 -2.48 -8.61 -0.87
C LEU A 74 -3.33 -9.30 -1.94
N PHE A 75 -2.77 -9.65 -3.11
CA PHE A 75 -3.50 -10.34 -4.17
C PHE A 75 -3.99 -11.75 -3.83
N LYS A 76 -3.49 -12.38 -2.76
CA LYS A 76 -4.03 -13.65 -2.27
C LYS A 76 -5.46 -13.48 -1.75
N HIS A 77 -5.82 -12.29 -1.27
CA HIS A 77 -7.17 -11.96 -0.80
C HIS A 77 -8.06 -11.55 -1.97
N SER A 78 -9.23 -12.18 -2.10
CA SER A 78 -10.13 -11.99 -3.24
C SER A 78 -10.61 -10.55 -3.39
N GLN A 79 -10.74 -9.80 -2.29
CA GLN A 79 -11.19 -8.41 -2.28
C GLN A 79 -10.24 -7.46 -3.01
N PHE A 80 -8.96 -7.83 -3.15
CA PHE A 80 -7.94 -7.00 -3.80
C PHE A 80 -7.71 -7.37 -5.27
N LYS A 81 -8.18 -8.54 -5.73
CA LYS A 81 -8.00 -9.00 -7.11
C LYS A 81 -8.75 -8.15 -8.15
N THR A 82 -9.89 -7.59 -7.76
CA THR A 82 -10.72 -6.74 -8.62
C THR A 82 -10.59 -5.25 -8.29
N ASN A 83 -9.67 -4.91 -7.38
CA ASN A 83 -9.49 -3.53 -6.96
C ASN A 83 -8.76 -2.74 -8.06
N GLN A 84 -9.48 -1.76 -8.60
CA GLN A 84 -9.04 -0.91 -9.72
C GLN A 84 -7.80 -0.05 -9.42
N VAL A 85 -7.41 0.08 -8.14
CA VAL A 85 -6.21 0.81 -7.74
C VAL A 85 -5.03 -0.13 -7.54
N ILE A 86 -5.26 -1.28 -6.91
CA ILE A 86 -4.18 -2.20 -6.52
C ILE A 86 -3.65 -2.98 -7.74
N LEU A 87 -4.52 -3.39 -8.66
CA LEU A 87 -4.12 -4.16 -9.85
C LEU A 87 -3.17 -3.39 -10.78
N PRO A 88 -3.47 -2.14 -11.19
CA PRO A 88 -2.53 -1.32 -11.95
C PRO A 88 -1.24 -1.02 -11.18
N SER A 89 -1.33 -0.83 -9.85
CA SER A 89 -0.16 -0.58 -9.01
C SER A 89 0.81 -1.76 -8.99
N LEU A 90 0.30 -3.01 -9.02
CA LEU A 90 1.16 -4.20 -9.09
C LEU A 90 1.84 -4.28 -10.46
N GLN A 91 1.10 -4.01 -11.52
CA GLN A 91 1.62 -4.01 -12.89
C GLN A 91 2.74 -2.96 -13.03
N LEU A 92 2.56 -1.75 -12.49
CA LEU A 92 3.59 -0.71 -12.43
C LEU A 92 4.87 -1.19 -11.72
N VAL A 93 4.73 -1.76 -10.51
CA VAL A 93 5.88 -2.28 -9.75
C VAL A 93 6.60 -3.39 -10.51
N GLN A 94 5.85 -4.27 -11.19
CA GLN A 94 6.43 -5.34 -12.01
C GLN A 94 7.15 -4.81 -13.26
N SER A 95 6.58 -3.82 -13.94
CA SER A 95 7.20 -3.18 -15.11
C SER A 95 8.52 -2.50 -14.74
N VAL A 96 8.57 -1.77 -13.62
CA VAL A 96 9.81 -1.14 -13.15
C VAL A 96 10.88 -2.18 -12.79
N LYS A 97 10.47 -3.35 -12.25
CA LYS A 97 11.41 -4.44 -11.93
C LYS A 97 11.94 -5.15 -13.18
N GLY A 98 11.17 -5.18 -14.27
CA GLY A 98 11.49 -5.91 -15.49
C GLY A 98 12.45 -5.19 -16.46
N GLU A 99 12.77 -3.92 -16.23
CA GLU A 99 13.59 -3.10 -17.13
C GLU A 99 15.02 -2.81 -16.64
N LEU A 100 15.55 -3.61 -15.71
CA LEU A 100 16.95 -3.46 -15.30
C LEU A 100 17.86 -4.46 -16.03
N PRO A 101 18.75 -3.98 -16.93
CA PRO A 101 19.74 -4.80 -17.62
C PRO A 101 20.82 -5.36 -16.70
#